data_AF-A0A2S9XF01-F1
#
_entry.id   AF-A0A2S9XF01-F1
#
_cell.length_a   1.000
_cell.length_b   1.000
_cell.length_c   1.000
_cell.angle_alpha   90.00
_cell.angle_beta   90.00
_cell.angle_gamma   90.00
#
_symmetry.space_group_name_H-M   'P 1'
#
loop_
_entity.id
_entity.type
_entity.pdbx_description
1 polymer ?
#
loop_
_entity_poly.entity_id
_entity_poly.type
_entity_poly.pdbx_seq_one_letter_code
_entity_poly.pdbx_strand_id
1 'polypeptide(L)'
;MRFPLEHERAIRDSLRAWVLFGGYGGRTRRGLGSLTVVGDGTPWLPKFPSPTAINELFGRDVFAQPDAPAGVTPLLGGARLFSSFQVMRAYGAWSKAVGWLLEFRQGSESHCGARRPGADKRPSISNWPEADKVRHFSDAALPWAHPPRHNKAPAWPRAGFGLPIIGQFQAKSRNKKPWEAEQPPRTEPEDFRIGWQQGDTPRDRLASPLILKPLALLANGDEEQFSPIALWLNRAPPDGKVILQRSNGAVVAGTEVSFTQFLAPDDKVFFGALEGKASLQDAFFAWLDQHGREQQSSKPRKNRPKRRRQR
;
A
#
# COMPACT_ATOMS: atom_id res chain seq x y z
N MET A 1 -13.00 -32.53 5.86
CA MET A 1 -11.54 -32.39 6.05
C MET A 1 -11.14 -33.39 7.11
N ARG A 2 -10.14 -34.27 6.88
CA ARG A 2 -9.66 -35.20 7.90
C ARG A 2 -8.39 -34.62 8.51
N PHE A 3 -8.34 -34.46 9.83
CA PHE A 3 -7.19 -33.98 10.57
C PHE A 3 -7.18 -34.60 11.97
N PRO A 4 -6.01 -34.68 12.64
CA PRO A 4 -5.93 -35.11 14.03
C PRO A 4 -6.71 -34.16 14.95
N LEU A 5 -7.50 -34.71 15.89
CA LEU A 5 -8.41 -33.94 16.75
C LEU A 5 -7.65 -32.94 17.64
N GLU A 6 -6.43 -33.26 18.04
CA GLU A 6 -5.54 -32.38 18.80
C GLU A 6 -5.17 -31.09 18.07
N HIS A 7 -5.33 -31.05 16.73
CA HIS A 7 -5.05 -29.88 15.91
C HIS A 7 -6.31 -29.19 15.38
N GLU A 8 -7.51 -29.66 15.73
CA GLU A 8 -8.77 -29.14 15.19
C GLU A 8 -8.87 -27.61 15.34
N ARG A 9 -8.62 -27.09 16.55
CA ARG A 9 -8.72 -25.65 16.81
C ARG A 9 -7.73 -24.86 15.97
N ALA A 10 -6.47 -25.29 15.91
CA ALA A 10 -5.42 -24.60 15.15
C ALA A 10 -5.73 -24.57 13.65
N ILE A 11 -6.24 -25.69 13.11
CA ILE A 11 -6.63 -25.81 11.70
C ILE A 11 -7.85 -24.93 11.40
N ARG A 12 -8.87 -24.95 12.25
CA ARG A 12 -10.06 -24.09 12.10
C ARG A 12 -9.70 -22.61 12.17
N ASP A 13 -8.89 -22.19 13.14
CA ASP A 13 -8.45 -20.80 13.27
C ASP A 13 -7.60 -20.37 12.06
N SER A 14 -6.72 -21.25 11.58
CA SER A 14 -5.91 -20.97 10.38
C SER A 14 -6.79 -20.81 9.14
N LEU A 15 -7.80 -21.67 8.99
CA LEU A 15 -8.75 -21.60 7.89
C LEU A 15 -9.64 -20.35 7.98
N ARG A 16 -10.14 -20.00 9.18
CA ARG A 16 -10.85 -18.73 9.43
C ARG A 16 -9.99 -17.54 9.04
N ALA A 17 -8.75 -17.47 9.52
CA ALA A 17 -7.83 -16.38 9.19
C ALA A 17 -7.56 -16.32 7.68
N TRP A 18 -7.43 -17.46 6.99
CA TRP A 18 -7.25 -17.50 5.54
C TRP A 18 -8.49 -17.00 4.78
N VAL A 19 -9.70 -17.37 5.21
CA VAL A 19 -10.95 -16.84 4.64
C VAL A 19 -11.04 -15.32 4.85
N LEU A 20 -10.83 -14.86 6.09
CA LEU A 20 -11.01 -13.45 6.46
C LEU A 20 -9.91 -12.54 5.93
N PHE A 21 -8.65 -12.97 5.89
CA PHE A 21 -7.50 -12.11 5.58
C PHE A 21 -6.60 -12.61 4.46
N GLY A 22 -6.74 -13.87 4.07
CA GLY A 22 -6.05 -14.47 2.94
C GLY A 22 -6.78 -14.28 1.61
N GLY A 23 -6.37 -15.09 0.64
CA GLY A 23 -6.92 -15.17 -0.70
C GLY A 23 -6.14 -16.16 -1.57
N TYR A 24 -6.63 -16.39 -2.78
CA TYR A 24 -6.02 -17.29 -3.77
C TYR A 24 -5.55 -16.54 -5.03
N GLY A 25 -4.38 -16.90 -5.55
CA GLY A 25 -3.82 -16.31 -6.77
C GLY A 25 -2.94 -15.06 -6.54
N GLY A 26 -2.89 -14.17 -7.53
CA GLY A 26 -2.00 -13.01 -7.54
C GLY A 26 -2.56 -11.79 -6.81
N ARG A 27 -1.69 -11.02 -6.14
CA ARG A 27 -2.01 -9.76 -5.44
C ARG A 27 -3.07 -9.88 -4.32
N THR A 28 -3.04 -10.98 -3.56
CA THR A 28 -3.94 -11.23 -2.42
C THR A 28 -3.84 -10.16 -1.32
N ARG A 29 -2.65 -9.57 -1.10
CA ARG A 29 -2.46 -8.39 -0.21
C ARG A 29 -3.13 -7.11 -0.71
N ARG A 30 -3.70 -7.12 -1.92
CA ARG A 30 -4.50 -6.05 -2.51
C ARG A 30 -5.93 -6.52 -2.83
N GLY A 31 -6.37 -7.61 -2.20
CA GLY A 31 -7.78 -8.02 -2.16
C GLY A 31 -8.23 -8.88 -3.34
N LEU A 32 -7.38 -9.10 -4.35
CA LEU A 32 -7.69 -10.04 -5.42
C LEU A 32 -7.68 -11.47 -4.88
N GLY A 33 -8.64 -12.27 -5.32
CA GLY A 33 -8.82 -13.64 -4.84
C GLY A 33 -9.32 -13.74 -3.40
N SER A 34 -9.97 -12.69 -2.88
CA SER A 34 -10.64 -12.76 -1.57
C SER A 34 -11.70 -13.85 -1.55
N LEU A 35 -11.85 -14.49 -0.40
CA LEU A 35 -12.74 -15.62 -0.19
C LEU A 35 -14.00 -15.18 0.57
N THR A 36 -15.08 -15.92 0.35
CA THR A 36 -16.29 -15.92 1.17
C THR A 36 -16.70 -17.38 1.42
N VAL A 37 -17.71 -17.59 2.26
CA VAL A 37 -18.28 -18.91 2.54
C VAL A 37 -19.60 -19.06 1.82
N VAL A 38 -19.77 -20.21 1.16
CA VAL A 38 -21.05 -20.64 0.59
C VAL A 38 -21.72 -21.58 1.60
N GLY A 39 -23.00 -21.35 1.90
CA GLY A 39 -23.74 -22.11 2.91
C GLY A 39 -23.70 -21.44 4.29
N ASP A 40 -23.60 -22.23 5.36
CA ASP A 40 -23.57 -21.70 6.72
C ASP A 40 -22.25 -20.96 7.01
N GLY A 41 -22.33 -19.62 6.98
CA GLY A 41 -21.22 -18.72 7.30
C GLY A 41 -20.99 -18.50 8.80
N THR A 42 -21.91 -18.94 9.67
CA THR A 42 -21.87 -18.65 11.12
C THR A 42 -20.54 -19.04 11.79
N PRO A 43 -19.94 -20.21 11.51
CA PRO A 43 -18.67 -20.58 12.14
C PRO A 43 -17.43 -19.95 11.48
N TRP A 44 -17.60 -19.13 10.43
CA TRP A 44 -16.50 -18.65 9.57
C TRP A 44 -16.44 -17.14 9.36
N LEU A 45 -17.57 -16.42 9.47
CA LEU A 45 -17.67 -15.01 9.12
C LEU A 45 -18.16 -14.19 10.34
N PRO A 46 -17.55 -13.02 10.61
CA PRO A 46 -18.03 -12.14 11.66
C PRO A 46 -19.30 -11.40 11.22
N LYS A 47 -20.18 -11.07 12.19
CA LYS A 47 -21.40 -10.28 11.92
C LYS A 47 -21.09 -8.83 11.58
N PHE A 48 -20.06 -8.26 12.22
CA PHE A 48 -19.65 -6.88 12.04
C PHE A 48 -18.15 -6.80 11.71
N PRO A 49 -17.72 -5.77 10.97
CA PRO A 49 -16.31 -5.60 10.64
C PRO A 49 -15.55 -4.94 11.80
N SER A 50 -15.62 -5.53 13.00
CA SER A 50 -14.99 -4.99 14.22
C SER A 50 -14.04 -6.01 14.86
N PRO A 51 -13.01 -5.55 15.59
CA PRO A 51 -12.15 -6.44 16.36
C PRO A 51 -12.95 -7.33 17.31
N THR A 52 -14.00 -6.80 17.97
CA THR A 52 -14.87 -7.57 18.87
C THR A 52 -15.56 -8.74 18.17
N ALA A 53 -16.22 -8.51 17.03
CA ALA A 53 -16.92 -9.57 16.31
C ALA A 53 -15.96 -10.62 15.73
N ILE A 54 -14.75 -10.20 15.36
CA ILE A 54 -13.70 -11.12 14.95
C ILE A 54 -13.24 -11.95 16.16
N ASN A 55 -12.98 -11.33 17.30
CA ASN A 55 -12.53 -12.02 18.51
C ASN A 55 -13.57 -13.03 19.02
N GLU A 56 -14.87 -12.71 18.94
CA GLU A 56 -15.96 -13.64 19.21
C GLU A 56 -15.90 -14.88 18.31
N LEU A 57 -15.66 -14.70 17.01
CA LEU A 57 -15.55 -15.79 16.05
C LEU A 57 -14.37 -16.74 16.36
N PHE A 58 -13.26 -16.21 16.86
CA PHE A 58 -12.08 -16.99 17.26
C PHE A 58 -12.14 -17.50 18.71
N GLY A 59 -13.09 -17.01 19.52
CA GLY A 59 -13.18 -17.28 20.95
C GLY A 59 -11.97 -16.78 21.76
N ARG A 60 -11.25 -15.76 21.25
CA ARG A 60 -10.11 -15.11 21.90
C ARG A 60 -9.76 -13.79 21.21
N ASP A 61 -8.99 -12.95 21.88
CA ASP A 61 -8.40 -11.77 21.24
C ASP A 61 -7.24 -12.18 20.31
N VAL A 62 -7.51 -12.19 18.99
CA VAL A 62 -6.49 -12.54 17.98
C VAL A 62 -5.59 -11.35 17.63
N PHE A 63 -5.94 -10.15 18.08
CA PHE A 63 -5.17 -8.92 17.86
C PHE A 63 -4.37 -8.49 19.09
N ALA A 64 -4.51 -9.20 20.21
CA ALA A 64 -3.73 -8.96 21.42
C ALA A 64 -2.24 -8.86 21.13
N GLN A 65 -1.57 -7.90 21.78
CA GLN A 65 -0.12 -7.74 21.64
C GLN A 65 0.58 -9.01 22.15
N PRO A 66 1.46 -9.64 21.35
CA PRO A 66 2.24 -10.77 21.82
C PRO A 66 3.25 -10.35 22.88
N ASP A 67 3.54 -11.22 23.84
CA ASP A 67 4.60 -10.99 24.83
C ASP A 67 5.99 -10.99 24.18
N ALA A 68 6.16 -11.80 23.14
CA ALA A 68 7.41 -11.88 22.39
C ALA A 68 7.51 -10.72 21.38
N PRO A 69 8.73 -10.18 21.15
CA PRO A 69 8.95 -9.21 20.10
C PRO A 69 8.52 -9.75 18.74
N ALA A 70 8.03 -8.87 17.87
CA ALA A 70 7.63 -9.26 16.53
C ALA A 70 8.83 -9.82 15.76
N GLY A 71 8.68 -11.01 15.18
CA GLY A 71 9.64 -11.57 14.23
C GLY A 71 9.38 -11.10 12.79
N VAL A 72 10.16 -11.62 11.84
CA VAL A 72 9.96 -11.34 10.40
C VAL A 72 8.70 -11.98 9.82
N THR A 73 8.21 -13.04 10.48
CA THR A 73 6.95 -13.72 10.16
C THR A 73 5.77 -12.86 10.59
N PRO A 74 4.86 -12.47 9.67
CA PRO A 74 3.72 -11.64 10.04
C PRO A 74 2.72 -12.36 10.94
N LEU A 75 2.27 -11.67 11.99
CA LEU A 75 1.32 -12.16 12.99
C LEU A 75 0.03 -11.32 12.99
N LEU A 76 -1.08 -11.96 13.37
CA LEU A 76 -2.32 -11.26 13.71
C LEU A 76 -2.22 -10.60 15.10
N GLY A 77 -1.55 -11.24 16.06
CA GLY A 77 -1.31 -10.65 17.37
C GLY A 77 -0.52 -9.34 17.23
N GLY A 78 -1.07 -8.24 17.75
CA GLY A 78 -0.55 -6.89 17.61
C GLY A 78 -0.84 -6.22 16.26
N ALA A 79 -1.59 -6.87 15.37
CA ALA A 79 -1.99 -6.26 14.10
C ALA A 79 -3.02 -5.15 14.32
N ARG A 80 -3.04 -4.19 13.38
CA ARG A 80 -3.97 -3.05 13.41
C ARG A 80 -4.99 -3.22 12.32
N LEU A 81 -6.27 -3.15 12.68
CA LEU A 81 -7.38 -3.28 11.74
C LEU A 81 -8.12 -1.94 11.65
N PHE A 82 -8.27 -1.46 10.42
CA PHE A 82 -9.21 -0.41 10.07
C PHE A 82 -10.29 -1.01 9.17
N SER A 83 -11.53 -0.67 9.45
CA SER A 83 -12.69 -1.04 8.65
C SER A 83 -13.60 0.17 8.49
N SER A 84 -14.49 0.11 7.51
CA SER A 84 -15.48 1.17 7.28
C SER A 84 -16.87 0.56 7.12
N PHE A 85 -17.78 1.28 6.47
CA PHE A 85 -19.17 0.90 6.26
C PHE A 85 -19.33 -0.46 5.57
N GLN A 86 -20.48 -1.10 5.80
CA GLN A 86 -20.89 -2.32 5.12
C GLN A 86 -21.44 -1.99 3.72
N VAL A 87 -21.19 -2.87 2.76
CA VAL A 87 -21.70 -2.78 1.39
C VAL A 87 -22.14 -4.15 0.90
N MET A 88 -23.11 -4.14 -0.01
CA MET A 88 -23.70 -5.35 -0.60
C MET A 88 -22.81 -6.07 -1.62
N ARG A 89 -21.82 -5.37 -2.18
CA ARG A 89 -21.00 -5.90 -3.28
C ARG A 89 -19.54 -5.92 -2.90
N ALA A 90 -18.92 -7.10 -2.97
CA ALA A 90 -17.49 -7.30 -2.74
C ALA A 90 -16.62 -6.32 -3.54
N TYR A 91 -16.98 -6.05 -4.81
CA TYR A 91 -16.28 -5.08 -5.64
C TYR A 91 -16.26 -3.66 -5.04
N GLY A 92 -17.35 -3.22 -4.41
CA GLY A 92 -17.44 -1.91 -3.78
C GLY A 92 -16.49 -1.79 -2.59
N ALA A 93 -16.49 -2.80 -1.71
CA ALA A 93 -15.58 -2.88 -0.58
C ALA A 93 -14.13 -2.97 -1.05
N TRP A 94 -13.84 -3.82 -2.03
CA TRP A 94 -12.49 -3.94 -2.61
C TRP A 94 -11.99 -2.62 -3.21
N SER A 95 -12.82 -1.97 -4.03
CA SER A 95 -12.48 -0.70 -4.69
C SER A 95 -12.18 0.39 -3.67
N LYS A 96 -12.95 0.47 -2.58
CA LYS A 96 -12.71 1.43 -1.50
C LYS A 96 -11.42 1.11 -0.74
N ALA A 97 -11.20 -0.16 -0.39
CA ALA A 97 -9.99 -0.58 0.33
C ALA A 97 -8.70 -0.29 -0.47
N VAL A 98 -8.67 -0.62 -1.76
CA VAL A 98 -7.52 -0.28 -2.63
C VAL A 98 -7.45 1.22 -2.89
N GLY A 99 -8.60 1.89 -2.99
CA GLY A 99 -8.71 3.34 -3.10
C GLY A 99 -7.98 4.09 -1.99
N TRP A 100 -8.08 3.63 -0.74
CA TRP A 100 -7.35 4.21 0.38
C TRP A 100 -5.83 4.26 0.15
N LEU A 101 -5.23 3.15 -0.30
CA LEU A 101 -3.79 3.12 -0.58
C LEU A 101 -3.44 3.94 -1.83
N LEU A 102 -4.31 3.95 -2.84
CA LEU A 102 -4.12 4.77 -4.03
C LEU A 102 -4.09 6.26 -3.66
N GLU A 103 -5.09 6.71 -2.92
CA GLU A 103 -5.23 8.09 -2.44
C GLU A 103 -4.04 8.46 -1.56
N PHE A 104 -3.73 7.68 -0.52
CA PHE A 104 -2.58 7.95 0.35
C PHE A 104 -1.25 8.05 -0.42
N ARG A 105 -1.06 7.27 -1.48
CA ARG A 105 0.17 7.30 -2.29
C ARG A 105 0.20 8.36 -3.37
N GLN A 106 -0.95 8.75 -3.92
CA GLN A 106 -1.02 9.48 -5.20
C GLN A 106 -2.11 10.56 -5.28
N GLY A 107 -2.94 10.71 -4.26
CA GLY A 107 -4.04 11.66 -4.28
C GLY A 107 -3.56 13.11 -4.33
N SER A 108 -4.38 13.95 -4.93
CA SER A 108 -4.09 15.38 -5.07
C SER A 108 -4.20 16.11 -3.72
N GLU A 109 -3.70 17.34 -3.70
CA GLU A 109 -3.82 18.25 -2.56
C GLU A 109 -5.26 18.37 -2.04
N SER A 110 -6.25 18.47 -2.92
CA SER A 110 -7.67 18.56 -2.55
C SER A 110 -8.27 17.30 -1.92
N HIS A 111 -7.53 16.19 -1.83
CA HIS A 111 -8.04 14.92 -1.26
C HIS A 111 -7.16 14.42 -0.11
N CYS A 112 -5.83 14.48 -0.26
CA CYS A 112 -4.94 13.96 0.79
C CYS A 112 -3.56 14.61 0.84
N GLY A 113 -3.14 15.41 -0.15
CA GLY A 113 -1.82 16.08 -0.11
C GLY A 113 -0.63 15.22 -0.53
N ALA A 114 -0.81 14.00 -1.04
CA ALA A 114 0.29 13.16 -1.52
C ALA A 114 1.00 13.73 -2.77
N ARG A 115 0.29 14.58 -3.53
CA ARG A 115 0.82 15.33 -4.68
C ARG A 115 0.34 16.78 -4.67
N ARG A 116 1.22 17.68 -5.14
CA ARG A 116 0.86 19.09 -5.39
C ARG A 116 -0.16 19.21 -6.54
N PRO A 117 -0.98 20.27 -6.55
CA PRO A 117 -1.82 20.60 -7.68
C PRO A 117 -0.90 20.95 -8.86
N GLY A 118 -1.28 20.51 -10.05
CA GLY A 118 -0.67 20.93 -11.31
C GLY A 118 -1.64 21.74 -12.15
N ALA A 119 -1.15 22.25 -13.28
CA ALA A 119 -1.99 22.88 -14.29
C ALA A 119 -3.05 21.91 -14.82
N ASP A 120 -4.23 22.43 -15.17
CA ASP A 120 -5.32 21.70 -15.82
C ASP A 120 -5.85 20.47 -15.04
N LYS A 121 -5.94 20.57 -13.69
CA LYS A 121 -6.45 19.52 -12.78
C LYS A 121 -5.62 18.22 -12.80
N ARG A 122 -4.37 18.26 -13.26
CA ARG A 122 -3.46 17.11 -13.23
C ARG A 122 -2.58 17.17 -11.99
N PRO A 123 -2.38 16.06 -11.25
CA PRO A 123 -1.42 16.03 -10.15
C PRO A 123 -0.01 16.33 -10.65
N SER A 124 0.72 17.17 -9.92
CA SER A 124 2.10 17.56 -10.24
C SER A 124 3.10 16.72 -9.42
N ILE A 125 4.09 17.37 -8.82
CA ILE A 125 5.20 16.80 -8.06
C ILE A 125 4.68 16.00 -6.85
N SER A 126 5.32 14.86 -6.59
CA SER A 126 5.04 14.06 -5.39
C SER A 126 5.54 14.78 -4.14
N ASN A 127 4.75 14.76 -3.06
CA ASN A 127 5.17 15.22 -1.75
C ASN A 127 5.90 14.12 -0.95
N TRP A 128 5.94 12.89 -1.47
CA TRP A 128 6.77 11.81 -0.95
C TRP A 128 8.27 12.08 -1.20
N PRO A 129 9.15 11.81 -0.24
CA PRO A 129 10.59 12.08 -0.35
C PRO A 129 11.29 11.31 -1.47
N GLU A 130 10.85 10.08 -1.76
CA GLU A 130 11.60 9.18 -2.63
C GLU A 130 11.80 9.72 -4.04
N ALA A 131 10.84 10.48 -4.58
CA ALA A 131 10.96 11.00 -5.94
C ALA A 131 12.12 12.01 -6.06
N ASP A 132 12.32 12.85 -5.05
CA ASP A 132 13.39 13.85 -5.05
C ASP A 132 14.73 13.20 -4.68
N LYS A 133 14.72 12.19 -3.79
CA LYS A 133 15.92 11.41 -3.46
C LYS A 133 16.42 10.61 -4.67
N VAL A 134 15.52 9.96 -5.40
CA VAL A 134 15.87 9.32 -6.68
C VAL A 134 16.52 10.34 -7.62
N ARG A 135 16.00 11.57 -7.75
CA ARG A 135 16.62 12.60 -8.59
C ARG A 135 18.02 13.03 -8.14
N HIS A 136 18.27 13.09 -6.83
CA HIS A 136 19.62 13.39 -6.29
C HIS A 136 20.63 12.29 -6.60
N PHE A 137 20.17 11.02 -6.62
CA PHE A 137 21.02 9.85 -6.88
C PHE A 137 21.03 9.42 -8.36
N SER A 138 20.07 9.90 -9.14
CA SER A 138 20.14 9.98 -10.60
C SER A 138 21.07 11.11 -10.99
N ASP A 139 21.63 11.06 -12.20
CA ASP A 139 22.65 11.99 -12.68
C ASP A 139 22.31 13.47 -12.35
N ALA A 140 23.08 14.04 -11.41
CA ALA A 140 22.83 15.35 -10.81
C ALA A 140 23.03 16.50 -11.81
N ALA A 141 23.67 16.25 -12.95
CA ALA A 141 23.86 17.23 -14.02
C ALA A 141 22.61 17.41 -14.90
N LEU A 142 21.58 16.57 -14.74
CA LEU A 142 20.38 16.65 -15.57
C LEU A 142 19.52 17.86 -15.19
N PRO A 143 19.10 18.69 -16.18
CA PRO A 143 18.25 19.83 -15.92
C PRO A 143 16.83 19.32 -15.63
N TRP A 144 16.49 19.07 -14.37
CA TRP A 144 15.16 18.62 -13.97
C TRP A 144 14.10 19.70 -14.21
N ALA A 145 12.94 19.33 -14.74
CA ALA A 145 11.80 20.25 -14.86
C ALA A 145 11.30 20.78 -13.49
N HIS A 146 11.59 20.03 -12.43
CA HIS A 146 11.32 20.42 -11.05
C HIS A 146 12.56 20.14 -10.20
N PRO A 147 13.18 21.18 -9.59
CA PRO A 147 14.31 20.97 -8.71
C PRO A 147 13.89 20.13 -7.47
N PRO A 148 14.73 19.21 -7.00
CA PRO A 148 14.47 18.47 -5.76
C PRO A 148 14.23 19.42 -4.58
N ARG A 149 13.19 19.14 -3.79
CA ARG A 149 12.83 19.92 -2.58
C ARG A 149 13.23 19.21 -1.30
N HIS A 150 13.20 17.88 -1.31
CA HIS A 150 13.73 17.05 -0.22
C HIS A 150 15.26 17.02 -0.29
N ASN A 151 15.91 16.83 0.85
CA ASN A 151 17.36 16.69 0.94
C ASN A 151 17.84 15.37 0.31
N LYS A 152 19.17 15.22 0.12
CA LYS A 152 19.78 14.04 -0.50
C LYS A 152 19.87 12.80 0.41
N ALA A 153 19.67 12.94 1.72
CA ALA A 153 19.85 11.82 2.65
C ALA A 153 18.81 10.72 2.37
N PRO A 154 19.17 9.43 2.28
CA PRO A 154 18.26 8.40 1.81
C PRO A 154 17.11 8.15 2.80
N ALA A 155 15.89 8.03 2.28
CA ALA A 155 14.72 7.54 3.00
C ALA A 155 13.70 7.03 1.99
N TRP A 156 13.14 5.85 2.26
CA TRP A 156 12.24 5.16 1.32
C TRP A 156 10.89 4.80 1.96
N PRO A 157 10.12 5.75 2.51
CA PRO A 157 8.86 5.48 3.21
C PRO A 157 7.95 4.45 2.54
N ARG A 158 7.69 4.56 1.23
CA ARG A 158 6.75 3.66 0.51
C ARG A 158 7.24 2.22 0.44
N ALA A 159 8.51 1.94 0.73
CA ALA A 159 9.03 0.58 0.87
C ALA A 159 8.29 -0.22 1.95
N GLY A 160 7.72 0.46 2.96
CA GLY A 160 6.87 -0.18 3.96
C GLY A 160 5.57 -0.77 3.40
N PHE A 161 5.14 -0.36 2.19
CA PHE A 161 4.02 -0.99 1.48
C PHE A 161 4.44 -2.21 0.63
N GLY A 162 5.68 -2.69 0.78
CA GLY A 162 6.23 -3.83 0.07
C GLY A 162 7.19 -3.42 -1.05
N LEU A 163 8.06 -4.36 -1.42
CA LEU A 163 9.12 -4.21 -2.41
C LEU A 163 9.07 -5.34 -3.44
N PRO A 164 9.56 -5.11 -4.67
CA PRO A 164 10.19 -3.87 -5.13
C PRO A 164 9.20 -2.77 -5.53
N ILE A 165 9.68 -1.52 -5.56
CA ILE A 165 9.02 -0.41 -6.24
C ILE A 165 9.82 -0.09 -7.49
N ILE A 166 9.22 -0.32 -8.66
CA ILE A 166 9.82 -0.02 -9.96
C ILE A 166 9.29 1.34 -10.43
N GLY A 167 10.18 2.21 -10.87
CA GLY A 167 9.86 3.53 -11.40
C GLY A 167 10.51 3.76 -12.76
N GLN A 168 9.82 4.51 -13.59
CA GLN A 168 10.29 4.92 -14.92
C GLN A 168 10.20 6.44 -15.03
N PHE A 169 11.18 7.04 -15.71
CA PHE A 169 11.16 8.46 -16.03
C PHE A 169 10.29 8.73 -17.27
N GLN A 170 9.86 9.98 -17.45
CA GLN A 170 8.87 10.36 -18.46
C GLN A 170 9.55 10.80 -19.75
N ALA A 171 9.86 9.85 -20.64
CA ALA A 171 10.66 10.08 -21.84
C ALA A 171 10.11 11.13 -22.84
N LYS A 172 8.86 11.57 -22.66
CA LYS A 172 8.18 12.51 -23.56
C LYS A 172 7.74 13.78 -22.84
N SER A 173 7.92 14.91 -23.52
CA SER A 173 7.40 16.21 -23.12
C SER A 173 5.87 16.25 -23.10
N ARG A 174 5.32 17.36 -22.59
CA ARG A 174 3.88 17.67 -22.64
C ARG A 174 3.29 17.58 -24.05
N ASN A 175 4.10 17.85 -25.07
CA ASN A 175 3.71 17.84 -26.49
C ASN A 175 3.91 16.46 -27.14
N LYS A 176 4.18 15.41 -26.33
CA LYS A 176 4.48 14.05 -26.77
C LYS A 176 5.75 13.93 -27.63
N LYS A 177 6.60 14.95 -27.65
CA LYS A 177 7.91 14.88 -28.29
C LYS A 177 8.92 14.27 -27.32
N PRO A 178 9.92 13.51 -27.78
CA PRO A 178 11.05 13.12 -26.94
C PRO A 178 11.70 14.36 -26.33
N TRP A 179 12.11 14.30 -25.05
CA TRP A 179 12.81 15.43 -24.44
C TRP A 179 14.10 15.80 -25.17
N GLU A 180 14.80 14.80 -25.71
CA GLU A 180 15.98 14.96 -26.57
C GLU A 180 15.71 15.84 -27.80
N ALA A 181 14.50 15.80 -28.36
CA ALA A 181 14.11 16.57 -29.53
C ALA A 181 13.71 18.02 -29.19
N GLU A 182 13.43 18.32 -27.92
CA GLU A 182 13.06 19.67 -27.47
C GLU A 182 14.22 20.38 -26.76
N GLN A 183 15.09 19.67 -26.03
CA GLN A 183 16.18 20.25 -25.24
C GLN A 183 17.39 19.29 -25.12
N PRO A 184 18.25 19.16 -26.15
CA PRO A 184 19.51 18.43 -26.03
C PRO A 184 20.52 19.19 -25.14
N PRO A 185 21.39 18.52 -24.35
CA PRO A 185 21.51 17.07 -24.14
C PRO A 185 20.77 16.63 -22.87
N ARG A 186 19.44 16.46 -22.93
CA ARG A 186 18.70 15.74 -21.89
C ARG A 186 18.63 14.26 -22.24
N THR A 187 19.57 13.47 -21.75
CA THR A 187 19.33 12.03 -21.61
C THR A 187 18.51 11.85 -20.33
N GLU A 188 17.27 11.36 -20.43
CA GLU A 188 16.57 10.97 -19.21
C GLU A 188 17.34 9.85 -18.50
N PRO A 189 17.40 9.84 -17.16
CA PRO A 189 18.09 8.77 -16.46
C PRO A 189 17.37 7.44 -16.68
N GLU A 190 18.12 6.35 -16.52
CA GLU A 190 17.59 5.00 -16.61
C GLU A 190 16.46 4.74 -15.60
N ASP A 191 15.62 3.76 -15.92
CA ASP A 191 14.65 3.19 -14.97
C ASP A 191 15.34 2.79 -13.66
N PHE A 192 14.59 2.89 -12.56
CA PHE A 192 15.10 2.59 -11.24
C PHE A 192 14.21 1.60 -10.48
N ARG A 193 14.82 0.93 -9.52
CA ARG A 193 14.16 0.00 -8.60
C ARG A 193 14.54 0.35 -7.18
N ILE A 194 13.55 0.62 -6.33
CA ILE A 194 13.75 0.58 -4.88
C ILE A 194 13.54 -0.89 -4.47
N GLY A 195 14.61 -1.50 -3.97
CA GLY A 195 14.69 -2.90 -3.56
C GLY A 195 15.12 -3.02 -2.11
N TRP A 196 15.51 -4.22 -1.72
CA TRP A 196 16.18 -4.45 -0.45
C TRP A 196 17.30 -5.47 -0.61
N GLN A 197 18.26 -5.44 0.31
CA GLN A 197 19.34 -6.42 0.39
C GLN A 197 19.48 -6.92 1.81
N GLN A 198 19.99 -8.15 1.92
CA GLN A 198 20.42 -8.75 3.18
C GLN A 198 21.93 -8.96 3.08
N GLY A 199 22.69 -8.35 4.00
CA GLY A 199 24.13 -8.14 3.78
C GLY A 199 24.36 -7.40 2.46
N ASP A 200 25.22 -7.96 1.61
CA ASP A 200 25.53 -7.43 0.27
C ASP A 200 24.75 -8.13 -0.85
N THR A 201 23.73 -8.93 -0.52
CA THR A 201 22.94 -9.69 -1.50
C THR A 201 21.56 -9.04 -1.70
N PRO A 202 21.30 -8.45 -2.89
CA PRO A 202 19.97 -7.99 -3.25
C PRO A 202 18.94 -9.12 -3.22
N ARG A 203 17.73 -8.81 -2.75
CA ARG A 203 16.62 -9.74 -2.65
C ARG A 203 15.48 -9.28 -3.54
N ASP A 204 14.72 -10.22 -4.09
CA ASP A 204 13.70 -9.88 -5.08
C ASP A 204 12.48 -9.20 -4.44
N ARG A 205 11.64 -9.96 -3.73
CA ARG A 205 10.36 -9.46 -3.20
C ARG A 205 10.35 -9.41 -1.68
N LEU A 206 9.75 -8.35 -1.15
CA LEU A 206 9.35 -8.27 0.25
C LEU A 206 7.86 -7.97 0.30
N ALA A 207 7.08 -8.92 0.83
CA ALA A 207 5.64 -8.77 0.91
C ALA A 207 5.24 -7.56 1.79
N SER A 208 4.18 -6.87 1.37
CA SER A 208 3.55 -5.80 2.14
C SER A 208 2.94 -6.36 3.42
N PRO A 209 3.21 -5.80 4.62
CA PRO A 209 2.50 -6.16 5.84
C PRO A 209 1.03 -5.72 5.82
N LEU A 210 0.69 -4.76 4.95
CA LEU A 210 -0.67 -4.28 4.74
C LEU A 210 -1.46 -5.20 3.79
N ILE A 211 -2.60 -5.66 4.28
CA ILE A 211 -3.67 -6.33 3.52
C ILE A 211 -4.80 -5.34 3.32
N LEU A 212 -5.21 -5.15 2.06
CA LEU A 212 -6.40 -4.40 1.68
C LEU A 212 -7.36 -5.36 1.00
N LYS A 213 -8.57 -5.53 1.52
CA LYS A 213 -9.53 -6.48 0.93
C LYS A 213 -10.99 -6.16 1.28
N PRO A 214 -11.95 -6.72 0.55
CA PRO A 214 -13.30 -6.89 1.04
C PRO A 214 -13.32 -8.01 2.09
N LEU A 215 -13.60 -7.66 3.35
CA LEU A 215 -13.91 -8.63 4.40
C LEU A 215 -15.35 -9.11 4.19
N ALA A 216 -15.54 -10.40 3.97
CA ALA A 216 -16.87 -11.00 3.96
C ALA A 216 -17.44 -11.02 5.39
N LEU A 217 -18.72 -10.69 5.52
CA LEU A 217 -19.46 -10.70 6.77
C LEU A 217 -20.58 -11.74 6.69
N LEU A 218 -21.08 -12.15 7.85
CA LEU A 218 -22.25 -13.00 7.91
C LEU A 218 -23.42 -12.29 7.20
N ALA A 219 -24.09 -13.01 6.31
CA ALA A 219 -25.23 -12.48 5.56
C ALA A 219 -26.36 -12.05 6.52
N ASN A 220 -27.11 -11.02 6.11
CA ASN A 220 -28.32 -10.60 6.81
C ASN A 220 -29.54 -11.07 6.01
N GLY A 221 -30.04 -12.26 6.32
CA GLY A 221 -30.97 -12.96 5.43
C GLY A 221 -30.25 -13.48 4.17
N ASP A 222 -30.84 -13.27 2.99
CA ASP A 222 -30.27 -13.71 1.70
C ASP A 222 -29.23 -12.74 1.12
N GLU A 223 -28.93 -11.67 1.86
CA GLU A 223 -28.12 -10.55 1.41
C GLU A 223 -26.67 -10.68 1.86
N GLU A 224 -25.76 -10.91 0.90
CA GLU A 224 -24.30 -10.91 1.15
C GLU A 224 -23.82 -9.53 1.61
N GLN A 225 -22.91 -9.52 2.59
CA GLN A 225 -22.34 -8.29 3.12
C GLN A 225 -20.82 -8.30 3.15
N PHE A 226 -20.23 -7.16 2.83
CA PHE A 226 -18.80 -6.95 2.81
C PHE A 226 -18.42 -5.63 3.45
N SER A 227 -17.21 -5.53 4.01
CA SER A 227 -16.64 -4.25 4.45
C SER A 227 -15.24 -4.07 3.87
N PRO A 228 -14.86 -2.87 3.40
CA PRO A 228 -13.49 -2.58 3.08
C PRO A 228 -12.65 -2.62 4.35
N ILE A 229 -11.52 -3.35 4.32
CA ILE A 229 -10.58 -3.37 5.43
C ILE A 229 -9.17 -3.03 5.00
N ALA A 230 -8.44 -2.43 5.94
CA ALA A 230 -6.99 -2.30 5.95
C ALA A 230 -6.47 -2.99 7.21
N LEU A 231 -5.85 -4.14 7.04
CA LEU A 231 -5.21 -4.90 8.11
C LEU A 231 -3.70 -4.81 7.96
N TRP A 232 -3.03 -4.26 8.96
CA TRP A 232 -1.58 -4.20 9.01
C TRP A 232 -1.04 -5.23 9.99
N LEU A 233 -0.44 -6.29 9.46
CA LEU A 233 0.10 -7.39 10.25
C LEU A 233 1.30 -6.93 11.09
N ASN A 234 1.38 -7.47 12.31
CA ASN A 234 2.52 -7.24 13.18
C ASN A 234 3.73 -8.03 12.68
N ARG A 235 4.83 -7.34 12.39
CA ARG A 235 6.11 -7.97 12.04
C ARG A 235 7.25 -6.99 12.28
N ALA A 236 8.42 -7.51 12.64
CA ALA A 236 9.65 -6.78 12.48
C ALA A 236 10.05 -6.70 10.99
N PRO A 237 10.79 -5.65 10.60
CA PRO A 237 11.48 -5.66 9.32
C PRO A 237 12.50 -6.80 9.27
N PRO A 238 12.82 -7.33 8.07
CA PRO A 238 13.91 -8.28 7.93
C PRO A 238 15.24 -7.62 8.29
N ASP A 239 16.22 -8.45 8.68
CA ASP A 239 17.60 -8.01 8.84
C ASP A 239 18.19 -7.67 7.46
N GLY A 240 18.21 -6.37 7.15
CA GLY A 240 18.56 -5.86 5.83
C GLY A 240 18.32 -4.36 5.68
N LYS A 241 18.62 -3.85 4.49
CA LYS A 241 18.50 -2.43 4.15
C LYS A 241 17.66 -2.25 2.89
N VAL A 242 16.90 -1.17 2.83
CA VAL A 242 16.25 -0.71 1.61
C VAL A 242 17.29 0.02 0.77
N ILE A 243 17.29 -0.24 -0.54
CA ILE A 243 18.32 0.25 -1.47
C ILE A 243 17.70 0.81 -2.74
N LEU A 244 18.42 1.71 -3.41
CA LEU A 244 18.13 2.11 -4.78
C LEU A 244 19.01 1.29 -5.74
N GLN A 245 18.41 0.80 -6.82
CA GLN A 245 19.08 0.06 -7.88
C GLN A 245 18.80 0.70 -9.24
N ARG A 246 19.79 0.65 -10.12
CA ARG A 246 19.65 1.00 -11.54
C ARG A 246 18.95 -0.12 -12.31
N SER A 247 18.59 0.16 -13.56
CA SER A 247 17.94 -0.79 -14.46
C SER A 247 18.73 -2.10 -14.64
N ASN A 248 20.06 -2.01 -14.64
CA ASN A 248 20.98 -3.15 -14.73
C ASN A 248 21.14 -3.94 -13.42
N GLY A 249 20.42 -3.58 -12.35
CA GLY A 249 20.47 -4.23 -11.05
C GLY A 249 21.56 -3.73 -10.11
N ALA A 250 22.47 -2.86 -10.58
CA ALA A 250 23.53 -2.29 -9.76
C ALA A 250 22.95 -1.45 -8.61
N VAL A 251 23.44 -1.69 -7.40
CA VAL A 251 23.09 -0.91 -6.21
C VAL A 251 23.74 0.46 -6.31
N VAL A 252 22.98 1.51 -6.04
CA VAL A 252 23.49 2.89 -6.00
C VAL A 252 24.08 3.14 -4.61
N ALA A 253 25.40 3.36 -4.54
CA ALA A 253 26.10 3.57 -3.28
C ALA A 253 25.56 4.78 -2.50
N GLY A 254 25.47 4.64 -1.18
CA GLY A 254 25.01 5.69 -0.27
C GLY A 254 23.48 5.85 -0.21
N THR A 255 22.74 4.87 -0.75
CA THR A 255 21.26 4.85 -0.73
C THR A 255 20.69 3.84 0.26
N GLU A 256 21.56 3.05 0.89
CA GLU A 256 21.22 1.98 1.81
C GLU A 256 20.72 2.56 3.12
N VAL A 257 19.51 2.15 3.52
CA VAL A 257 18.90 2.65 4.75
C VAL A 257 18.17 1.55 5.51
N SER A 258 18.19 1.61 6.84
CA SER A 258 17.40 0.72 7.68
C SER A 258 15.91 0.82 7.34
N PHE A 259 15.19 -0.30 7.40
CA PHE A 259 13.73 -0.32 7.29
C PHE A 259 13.02 0.52 8.36
N THR A 260 13.69 0.77 9.50
CA THR A 260 13.15 1.60 10.58
C THR A 260 13.34 3.10 10.35
N GLN A 261 14.18 3.50 9.39
CA GLN A 261 14.33 4.92 9.02
C GLN A 261 13.16 5.34 8.14
N PHE A 262 12.14 5.90 8.78
CA PHE A 262 10.93 6.34 8.09
C PHE A 262 11.18 7.60 7.26
N LEU A 263 11.77 8.64 7.85
CA LEU A 263 12.13 9.89 7.19
C LEU A 263 13.63 10.15 7.35
N ALA A 264 14.21 10.92 6.43
CA ALA A 264 15.60 11.32 6.52
C ALA A 264 15.77 12.40 7.62
N PRO A 265 16.89 12.39 8.37
CA PRO A 265 17.21 13.47 9.31
C PRO A 265 17.20 14.83 8.61
N ASP A 266 16.71 15.85 9.31
CA ASP A 266 16.65 17.25 8.87
C ASP A 266 15.95 17.48 7.52
N ASP A 267 15.15 16.51 7.06
CA ASP A 267 14.41 16.64 5.81
C ASP A 267 13.06 17.33 6.03
N LYS A 268 12.66 18.15 5.08
CA LYS A 268 11.39 18.86 5.17
C LYS A 268 10.24 17.93 4.78
N VAL A 269 9.28 17.77 5.68
CA VAL A 269 8.07 16.99 5.39
C VAL A 269 7.10 17.83 4.55
N PHE A 270 6.88 17.41 3.29
CA PHE A 270 5.91 18.06 2.40
C PHE A 270 4.58 17.32 2.32
N PHE A 271 4.54 16.06 2.75
CA PHE A 271 3.31 15.28 2.80
C PHE A 271 2.82 15.26 4.24
N GLY A 272 1.84 16.13 4.56
CA GLY A 272 1.38 16.35 5.94
C GLY A 272 0.91 15.08 6.66
N ALA A 273 0.47 14.05 5.93
CA ALA A 273 0.11 12.77 6.54
C ALA A 273 1.30 12.03 7.19
N LEU A 274 2.55 12.37 6.82
CA LEU A 274 3.76 11.82 7.44
C LEU A 274 4.26 12.67 8.61
N GLU A 275 3.75 13.90 8.77
CA GLU A 275 4.26 14.87 9.73
C GLU A 275 3.98 14.43 11.18
N GLY A 276 5.02 14.44 12.01
CA GLY A 276 4.93 14.02 13.42
C GLY A 276 4.62 12.53 13.63
N LYS A 277 4.75 11.68 12.61
CA LYS A 277 4.47 10.24 12.71
C LYS A 277 5.74 9.44 12.91
N ALA A 278 5.72 8.49 13.84
CA ALA A 278 6.85 7.63 14.14
C ALA A 278 7.09 6.55 13.07
N SER A 279 6.04 6.17 12.32
CA SER A 279 6.11 5.12 11.32
C SER A 279 5.14 5.32 10.16
N LEU A 280 5.37 4.59 9.06
CA LEU A 280 4.42 4.54 7.94
C LEU A 280 3.06 3.96 8.36
N GLN A 281 3.05 3.00 9.28
CA GLN A 281 1.81 2.42 9.80
C GLN A 281 1.00 3.49 10.53
N ASP A 282 1.62 4.27 11.42
CA ASP A 282 0.95 5.36 12.14
C ASP A 282 0.44 6.44 11.19
N ALA A 283 1.25 6.82 10.21
CA ALA A 283 0.86 7.79 9.19
C ALA A 283 -0.36 7.32 8.39
N PHE A 284 -0.36 6.05 7.95
CA PHE A 284 -1.45 5.50 7.16
C PHE A 284 -2.74 5.35 7.97
N PHE A 285 -2.66 4.86 9.22
CA PHE A 285 -3.86 4.70 10.06
C PHE A 285 -4.43 6.03 10.53
N ALA A 286 -3.59 6.99 10.91
CA ALA A 286 -4.06 8.35 11.23
C ALA A 286 -4.75 9.01 10.02
N TRP A 287 -4.22 8.78 8.82
CA TRP A 287 -4.86 9.25 7.59
C TRP A 287 -6.20 8.54 7.32
N LEU A 288 -6.29 7.22 7.53
CA LEU A 288 -7.52 6.44 7.40
C LEU A 288 -8.60 6.91 8.39
N ASP A 289 -8.24 7.24 9.62
CA ASP A 289 -9.20 7.75 10.60
C ASP A 289 -9.83 9.08 10.16
N GLN A 290 -9.06 9.91 9.46
CA GLN A 290 -9.53 11.19 8.94
C GLN A 290 -10.35 11.05 7.64
N HIS A 291 -9.94 10.19 6.70
CA HIS A 291 -10.48 10.17 5.32
C HIS A 291 -11.22 8.87 4.97
N GLY A 292 -10.95 7.79 5.69
CA GLY A 292 -11.42 6.44 5.36
C GLY A 292 -12.91 6.21 5.65
N ARG A 293 -13.52 7.06 6.48
CA ARG A 293 -14.94 6.99 6.88
C ARG A 293 -15.84 7.94 6.09
N GLU A 294 -15.29 8.85 5.30
CA GLU A 294 -16.10 9.79 4.50
C GLU A 294 -16.86 9.07 3.38
N GLN A 295 -18.16 9.39 3.29
CA GLN A 295 -19.18 8.65 2.56
C GLN A 295 -19.09 8.73 1.03
N GLN A 296 -19.73 7.72 0.45
CA GLN A 296 -20.16 7.45 -0.91
C GLN A 296 -20.90 8.63 -1.61
N SER A 297 -20.27 9.79 -1.79
CA SER A 297 -20.78 10.87 -2.65
C SER A 297 -19.85 11.10 -3.84
N SER A 298 -19.81 10.14 -4.75
CA SER A 298 -19.59 10.52 -6.15
C SER A 298 -20.37 9.58 -7.05
N LYS A 299 -21.36 10.16 -7.73
CA LYS A 299 -22.03 9.56 -8.88
C LYS A 299 -20.97 8.91 -9.78
N PRO A 300 -21.25 7.73 -10.37
CA PRO A 300 -20.33 7.12 -11.32
C PRO A 300 -19.98 8.16 -12.37
N ARG A 301 -18.67 8.41 -12.59
CA ARG A 301 -18.19 9.20 -13.72
C ARG A 301 -18.84 8.60 -14.96
N LYS A 302 -19.79 9.32 -15.57
CA LYS A 302 -20.38 8.94 -16.85
C LYS A 302 -19.23 8.70 -17.82
N ASN A 303 -19.04 7.46 -18.24
CA ASN A 303 -18.21 7.14 -19.38
C ASN A 303 -18.78 7.92 -20.57
N ARG A 304 -18.09 8.98 -21.00
CA ARG A 304 -18.38 9.64 -22.27
C ARG A 304 -18.08 8.61 -23.36
N PRO A 305 -19.06 8.16 -24.15
CA PRO A 305 -18.77 7.27 -25.26
C PRO A 305 -17.88 8.03 -26.24
N LYS A 306 -16.79 7.39 -26.67
CA LYS A 306 -15.97 7.87 -27.79
C LYS A 306 -16.91 8.01 -29.00
N ARG A 307 -17.17 9.25 -29.44
CA ARG A 307 -17.77 9.49 -30.76
C ARG A 307 -16.86 8.82 -31.80
N ARG A 308 -17.30 7.68 -32.32
CA ARG A 308 -16.80 7.14 -33.59
C ARG A 308 -17.12 8.19 -34.65
N ARG A 309 -16.07 8.82 -35.20
CA ARG A 309 -16.18 9.48 -36.49
C ARG A 309 -16.37 8.37 -37.52
N GLN A 310 -17.58 8.25 -38.05
CA GLN A 310 -17.80 7.57 -39.33
C GLN A 310 -17.18 8.46 -40.42
N ARG A 311 -16.50 7.78 -41.35
CA ARG A 311 -16.09 8.33 -42.63
C ARG A 311 -17.30 8.56 -43.51
#